data_AF-A0A1G2EVB0-F1
#
_entry.id   AF-A0A1G2EVB0-F1
#
_cell.length_a   1.000
_cell.length_b   1.000
_cell.length_c   1.000
_cell.angle_alpha   90.00
_cell.angle_beta   90.00
_cell.angle_gamma   90.00
#
_symmetry.space_group_name_H-M   'P 1'
#
loop_
_entity.id
_entity.type
_entity.pdbx_description
1 polymer ?
#
loop_
_entity_poly.entity_id
_entity_poly.type
_entity_poly.pdbx_seq_one_letter_code
_entity_poly.pdbx_strand_id
1 'polypeptide(L)'
;MLRKIFSLETRVWTAGVVNVLAWALQLETVIRTRNVSGLSVPMLILGIYIQLTFAQLGWKQKEWGQFWGMAIGAILTSAVLLLTL
;
A
#
# COMPACT_ATOMS: atom_id res chain seq x y z
N MET A 1 6.06 19.07 23.60
CA MET A 1 6.14 19.84 22.33
C MET A 1 5.93 19.02 21.05
N LEU A 2 5.74 17.69 21.11
CA LEU A 2 5.54 16.83 19.93
C LEU A 2 4.08 16.77 19.41
N ARG A 3 3.10 17.25 20.18
CA ARG A 3 1.67 17.19 19.81
C ARG A 3 1.26 18.11 18.65
N LYS A 4 2.10 19.07 18.26
CA LYS A 4 1.80 20.07 17.21
C LYS A 4 2.32 19.73 15.81
N ILE A 5 3.08 18.64 15.63
CA ILE A 5 3.89 18.46 14.41
C ILE A 5 3.16 17.73 13.29
N PHE A 6 2.11 16.95 13.56
CA PHE A 6 1.41 16.22 12.51
C PHE A 6 -0.07 16.59 12.48
N SER A 7 -0.44 17.49 11.55
CA SER A 7 -1.82 17.63 11.10
C SER A 7 -2.35 16.26 10.67
N LEU A 8 -3.67 16.05 10.75
CA LEU A 8 -4.30 14.81 10.28
C LEU A 8 -3.84 14.46 8.86
N GLU A 9 -3.78 15.46 7.99
CA GLU A 9 -3.27 15.37 6.63
C GLU A 9 -1.83 14.84 6.57
N THR A 10 -0.91 15.37 7.38
CA THR A 10 0.49 14.90 7.38
C THR A 10 0.57 13.42 7.82
N ARG A 11 -0.31 12.98 8.74
CA ARG A 11 -0.37 11.58 9.15
C ARG A 11 -0.87 10.68 8.04
N VAL A 12 -1.92 11.10 7.33
CA VAL A 12 -2.49 10.37 6.19
C VAL A 12 -1.45 10.22 5.08
N TRP A 13 -0.74 11.30 4.76
CA TRP A 13 0.37 11.25 3.80
C TRP A 13 1.49 10.32 4.24
N THR A 14 1.91 10.41 5.51
CA THR A 14 2.98 9.56 6.05
C THR A 14 2.56 8.09 6.02
N ALA A 15 1.32 7.77 6.39
CA ALA A 15 0.79 6.40 6.32
C ALA A 15 0.75 5.88 4.88
N GLY A 16 0.33 6.72 3.93
CA GLY A 16 0.35 6.39 2.51
C GLY A 16 1.76 6.09 1.99
N VAL A 17 2.74 6.91 2.34
CA VAL A 17 4.15 6.68 1.96
C VAL A 17 4.68 5.39 2.58
N VAL A 18 4.42 5.13 3.86
CA VAL A 18 4.85 3.89 4.52
C VAL A 18 4.23 2.66 3.85
N ASN A 19 2.94 2.70 3.49
CA ASN A 19 2.28 1.62 2.77
C ASN A 19 2.96 1.33 1.43
N VAL A 20 3.23 2.37 0.64
CA VAL A 20 3.90 2.24 -0.66
C VAL A 20 5.30 1.66 -0.51
N LEU A 21 6.08 2.16 0.45
CA LEU A 21 7.45 1.66 0.69
C LEU A 21 7.45 0.21 1.15
N ALA A 22 6.52 -0.20 2.01
CA ALA A 22 6.41 -1.59 2.45
C ALA A 22 6.18 -2.54 1.27
N TRP A 23 5.26 -2.20 0.37
CA TRP A 23 5.00 -3.02 -0.82
C TRP A 23 6.11 -2.96 -1.85
N ALA A 24 6.79 -1.82 -2.00
CA ALA A 24 7.95 -1.69 -2.88
C ALA A 24 9.11 -2.59 -2.42
N LEU A 25 9.40 -2.62 -1.11
CA LEU A 25 10.41 -3.50 -0.52
C LEU A 25 10.03 -4.98 -0.63
N GLN A 26 8.75 -5.31 -0.46
CA GLN A 26 8.26 -6.68 -0.68
C GLN A 26 8.45 -7.10 -2.14
N LEU A 27 8.10 -6.23 -3.09
CA LEU A 27 8.28 -6.48 -4.52
C LEU A 27 9.75 -6.68 -4.88
N GLU A 28 10.62 -5.80 -4.39
CA GLU A 28 12.07 -5.93 -4.56
C GLU A 28 12.59 -7.27 -4.00
N THR A 29 12.13 -7.65 -2.81
CA THR A 29 12.51 -8.91 -2.17
C THR A 29 12.11 -10.11 -3.03
N VAL A 30 10.89 -10.14 -3.56
CA VAL A 30 10.42 -11.22 -4.44
C VAL A 30 11.20 -11.27 -5.74
N ILE A 31 11.47 -10.12 -6.38
CA ILE A 31 12.25 -10.03 -7.62
C ILE A 31 13.68 -10.56 -7.40
N ARG A 32 14.34 -10.15 -6.31
CA ARG A 32 15.74 -10.49 -6.03
C ARG A 32 15.92 -11.93 -5.55
N THR A 33 15.08 -12.36 -4.62
CA THR A 33 15.25 -13.67 -3.95
C THR A 33 14.54 -14.80 -4.68
N ARG A 34 13.54 -14.48 -5.53
CA ARG A 34 12.58 -15.44 -6.10
C ARG A 34 11.87 -16.30 -5.06
N ASN A 35 11.97 -15.93 -3.78
CA ASN A 35 11.36 -16.66 -2.70
C ASN A 35 9.99 -16.05 -2.39
N VAL A 36 8.95 -16.86 -2.65
CA VAL A 36 7.57 -16.52 -2.35
C VAL A 36 7.01 -17.37 -1.20
N SER A 37 7.85 -18.19 -0.55
CA SER A 37 7.46 -19.00 0.60
C SER A 37 6.96 -18.09 1.73
N GLY A 38 5.70 -18.27 2.14
CA GLY A 38 5.06 -17.46 3.17
C GLY A 38 4.16 -16.33 2.65
N LEU A 39 4.15 -16.07 1.33
CA LEU A 39 3.16 -15.18 0.73
C LEU A 39 1.85 -15.93 0.48
N SER A 40 0.77 -15.46 1.10
CA SER A 40 -0.57 -16.01 0.92
C SER A 40 -1.27 -15.31 -0.24
N VAL A 41 -1.48 -16.04 -1.35
CA VAL A 41 -2.21 -15.53 -2.53
C VAL A 41 -3.60 -14.98 -2.17
N PRO A 42 -4.43 -15.68 -1.35
CA PRO A 42 -5.72 -15.12 -0.90
C PRO A 42 -5.57 -13.78 -0.16
N MET A 43 -4.54 -13.64 0.67
CA MET A 43 -4.29 -12.39 1.41
C MET A 43 -3.86 -11.24 0.49
N LEU A 44 -3.06 -11.53 -0.54
CA LEU A 44 -2.68 -10.54 -1.54
C LEU A 44 -3.90 -10.03 -2.33
N ILE A 45 -4.77 -10.94 -2.77
CA ILE A 45 -6.02 -10.60 -3.46
C ILE A 45 -6.92 -9.73 -2.58
N LEU A 46 -7.13 -10.14 -1.32
CA LEU A 46 -7.91 -9.37 -0.37
C LEU A 46 -7.30 -7.98 -0.11
N GLY A 47 -5.97 -7.92 0.02
CA GLY A 47 -5.23 -6.67 0.19
C GLY A 47 -5.39 -5.71 -0.99
N ILE A 48 -5.41 -6.22 -2.23
CA ILE A 48 -5.69 -5.40 -3.42
C ILE A 48 -7.09 -4.82 -3.36
N TYR A 49 -8.10 -5.64 -3.04
CA TYR A 49 -9.49 -5.17 -2.94
C TYR A 49 -9.64 -4.06 -1.90
N ILE A 50 -9.09 -4.28 -0.69
CA ILE A 50 -9.11 -3.30 0.40
C ILE A 50 -8.46 -1.99 -0.06
N GLN A 51 -7.26 -2.04 -0.65
CA GLN A 51 -6.56 -0.84 -1.10
C GLN A 51 -7.36 -0.08 -2.17
N LEU A 52 -7.98 -0.78 -3.12
CA LEU A 52 -8.85 -0.13 -4.12
C LEU A 52 -10.07 0.53 -3.48
N THR A 53 -10.72 -0.14 -2.51
CA THR A 53 -11.85 0.45 -1.76
C THR A 53 -11.43 1.71 -1.00
N PHE A 54 -10.30 1.67 -0.28
CA PHE A 54 -9.81 2.83 0.46
C PHE A 54 -9.27 3.95 -0.44
N ALA A 55 -8.74 3.62 -1.62
CA ALA A 55 -8.40 4.62 -2.63
C ALA A 55 -9.66 5.36 -3.09
N GLN A 56 -10.72 4.63 -3.48
CA GLN A 56 -12.00 5.23 -3.87
C GLN A 56 -12.61 6.10 -2.76
N LEU A 57 -12.49 5.66 -1.50
CA LEU A 57 -12.94 6.43 -0.35
C LEU A 57 -12.14 7.74 -0.21
N GLY A 58 -10.81 7.66 -0.31
CA GLY A 58 -9.93 8.83 -0.26
C GLY A 58 -10.24 9.84 -1.37
N TRP A 59 -10.54 9.36 -2.58
CA TRP A 59 -10.98 10.22 -3.68
C TRP A 59 -12.28 10.96 -3.35
N LYS A 60 -13.31 10.24 -2.87
CA LYS A 60 -14.61 10.83 -2.52
C LYS A 60 -14.50 11.85 -1.39
N GLN A 61 -13.61 11.63 -0.43
CA GLN A 61 -13.36 12.52 0.70
C GLN A 61 -12.35 13.64 0.40
N LYS A 62 -11.76 13.66 -0.81
CA LYS A 62 -10.68 14.57 -1.21
C LYS A 62 -9.43 14.45 -0.32
N GLU A 63 -9.21 13.29 0.27
CA GLU A 63 -8.02 12.95 1.06
C GLU A 63 -6.95 12.36 0.14
N TRP A 64 -6.19 13.24 -0.51
CA TRP A 64 -5.25 12.86 -1.56
C TRP A 64 -4.14 11.93 -1.09
N GLY A 65 -3.66 12.07 0.14
CA GLY A 65 -2.64 11.18 0.71
C GLY A 65 -3.13 9.73 0.83
N GLN A 66 -4.41 9.54 1.23
CA GLN A 66 -5.03 8.22 1.28
C GLN A 66 -5.24 7.67 -0.14
N PHE A 67 -5.78 8.49 -1.05
CA PHE A 67 -6.02 8.08 -2.42
C PHE A 67 -4.74 7.56 -3.08
N TRP A 68 -3.68 8.37 -3.09
CA TRP A 68 -2.42 8.01 -3.74
C TRP A 68 -1.70 6.86 -3.03
N GLY A 69 -1.63 6.89 -1.70
CA GLY A 69 -0.97 5.83 -0.91
C GLY A 69 -1.60 4.46 -1.10
N MET A 70 -2.93 4.41 -1.21
CA MET A 70 -3.67 3.16 -1.45
C MET A 70 -3.65 2.75 -2.92
N ALA A 71 -3.78 3.68 -3.86
CA ALA A 71 -3.75 3.36 -5.30
C ALA A 71 -2.40 2.81 -5.74
N ILE A 72 -1.30 3.46 -5.34
CA ILE A 72 0.06 2.99 -5.66
C ILE A 72 0.34 1.67 -4.93
N GLY A 73 -0.08 1.56 -3.66
CA GLY A 73 0.04 0.32 -2.91
C GLY A 73 -0.68 -0.85 -3.59
N ALA A 74 -1.91 -0.65 -4.10
CA ALA A 74 -2.64 -1.68 -4.84
C ALA A 74 -1.90 -2.15 -6.11
N ILE A 75 -1.27 -1.23 -6.85
CA ILE A 75 -0.44 -1.56 -8.01
C ILE A 75 0.76 -2.42 -7.61
N LEU A 76 1.47 -2.04 -6.54
CA LEU A 76 2.63 -2.79 -6.06
C LEU A 76 2.24 -4.17 -5.52
N THR A 77 1.15 -4.27 -4.74
CA THR A 77 0.63 -5.56 -4.29
C THR A 77 0.22 -6.44 -5.46
N SER A 78 -0.37 -5.87 -6.52
CA SER A 78 -0.72 -6.61 -7.73
C SER A 78 0.52 -7.12 -8.46
N ALA A 79 1.60 -6.34 -8.52
CA ALA A 79 2.88 -6.79 -9.06
C ALA A 79 3.47 -7.96 -8.25
N VAL A 80 3.40 -7.90 -6.92
CA VAL A 80 3.82 -9.02 -6.04
C VAL A 80 2.98 -10.27 -6.31
N LEU A 81 1.66 -10.12 -6.42
CA LEU A 81 0.75 -11.22 -6.74
C LEU A 81 1.12 -11.87 -8.08
N LEU A 82 1.34 -11.08 -9.13
CA LEU A 82 1.71 -11.59 -10.45
C LEU A 82 3.03 -12.37 -10.46
N LEU A 83 3.95 -12.03 -9.58
CA LEU A 83 5.23 -12.75 -9.43
C LEU A 83 5.13 -13.96 -8.49
N THR A 84 3.99 -14.15 -7.83
CA THR A 84 3.73 -15.26 -6.90
C THR A 84 2.92 -16.39 -7.55
N LEU A 85 2.21 -16.10 -8.65
CA LEU A 85 1.48 -17.06 -9.48
C LEU A 85 2.42 -17.75 -10.49
#